data_AF-A0A251QA67-F1
#
_entry.id   AF-A0A251QA67-F1
#
_cell.length_a   1.000
_cell.length_b   1.000
_cell.length_c   1.000
_cell.angle_alpha   90.00
_cell.angle_beta   90.00
_cell.angle_gamma   90.00
#
_symmetry.space_group_name_H-M   'P 1'
#
loop_
_entity.id
_entity.type
_entity.pdbx_description
1 polymer ?
#
loop_
_entity_poly.entity_id
_entity_poly.type
_entity_poly.pdbx_seq_one_letter_code
_entity_poly.pdbx_strand_id
1 'polypeptide(L)'
;MDYRVESSETLRNKCAACYRQFNKIEHLVEHMRTSYHSAHEPTCGICKKHCRSFESLREHLIGPLPKQECRNIFSTRGCKFCLAILDSPYALRVHQDRCQLSGVNAGLLGRFANLGIRDNTENGSTRGTQVVALACKMVGGGSDGSLDLCAKVCLIDEYENIIFQSYVKPLLPVTNYRYETTGIRPEYLRDAMPLRQVQKKIQDFLCNGEPMWKIRPRGGKARILVGHGLDHDLDSLQVEYPQVMIRDTAKYPPLMKTSKLSNSLKYLTQAYLGQVPYYINFVYLKFQI
;
A
#
# COMPACT_ATOMS: atom_id res chain seq x y z
N MET A 1 -4.29 27.84 58.34
CA MET A 1 -3.26 26.93 57.79
C MET A 1 -4.00 25.89 56.98
N ASP A 2 -4.27 26.21 55.72
CA ASP A 2 -5.00 25.30 54.81
C ASP A 2 -3.98 24.41 54.12
N TYR A 3 -3.89 23.17 54.60
CA TYR A 3 -3.11 22.12 53.95
C TYR A 3 -3.81 21.76 52.63
N ARG A 4 -3.24 22.24 51.51
CA ARG A 4 -3.55 21.73 50.17
C ARG A 4 -3.08 20.27 50.11
N VAL A 5 -4.04 19.36 50.08
CA VAL A 5 -3.82 17.94 49.79
C VAL A 5 -3.21 17.84 48.39
N GLU A 6 -1.97 17.40 48.37
CA GLU A 6 -1.20 17.05 47.19
C GLU A 6 -1.97 15.98 46.40
N SER A 7 -2.33 16.28 45.15
CA SER A 7 -3.12 15.37 44.32
C SER A 7 -2.32 14.09 44.08
N SER A 8 -2.79 12.97 44.64
CA SER A 8 -2.24 11.65 44.35
C SER A 8 -2.18 11.44 42.82
N GLU A 9 -0.98 11.35 42.27
CA GLU A 9 -0.78 10.84 40.92
C GLU A 9 -1.26 9.38 40.94
N THR A 10 -2.51 9.15 40.52
CA THR A 10 -2.99 7.79 40.29
C THR A 10 -1.98 7.07 39.39
N LEU A 11 -1.31 6.05 39.93
CA LEU A 11 -0.34 5.22 39.19
C LEU A 11 -1.08 4.51 38.05
N ARG A 12 -1.16 5.17 36.90
CA ARG A 12 -1.80 4.64 35.71
C ARG A 12 -0.89 3.58 35.08
N ASN A 13 -1.46 2.41 34.81
CA ASN A 13 -0.77 1.31 34.15
C ASN A 13 -0.54 1.68 32.69
N LYS A 14 0.72 1.69 32.23
CA LYS A 14 1.07 2.12 30.87
C LYS A 14 1.55 0.95 30.03
N CYS A 15 1.07 0.84 28.80
CA CYS A 15 1.62 -0.10 27.83
C CYS A 15 3.02 0.36 27.39
N ALA A 16 4.02 -0.51 27.48
CA ALA A 16 5.40 -0.19 27.12
C ALA A 16 5.58 0.07 25.62
N ALA A 17 4.74 -0.51 24.76
CA ALA A 17 4.83 -0.39 23.32
C ALA A 17 4.09 0.85 22.77
N CYS A 18 2.82 1.05 23.14
CA CYS A 18 2.01 2.15 22.61
C CYS A 18 1.80 3.33 23.57
N TYR A 19 2.32 3.25 24.80
CA TYR A 19 2.19 4.25 25.87
C TYR A 19 0.75 4.62 26.26
N ARG A 20 -0.23 3.78 25.89
CA ARG A 20 -1.62 3.94 26.33
C ARG A 20 -1.72 3.67 27.83
N GLN A 21 -2.49 4.51 28.52
CA GLN A 21 -2.64 4.48 29.97
C GLN A 21 -3.98 3.85 30.35
N PHE A 22 -3.98 3.04 31.40
CA PHE A 22 -5.14 2.32 31.90
C PHE A 22 -5.26 2.51 33.40
N ASN A 23 -6.49 2.71 33.88
CA ASN A 23 -6.77 2.86 35.30
C ASN A 23 -6.61 1.52 36.06
N LYS A 24 -6.89 0.39 35.39
CA LYS A 24 -6.77 -0.96 35.95
C LYS A 24 -5.75 -1.79 35.18
N ILE A 25 -4.97 -2.61 35.89
CA ILE A 25 -3.97 -3.51 35.29
C ILE A 25 -4.61 -4.56 34.37
N GLU A 26 -5.81 -5.04 34.72
CA GLU A 26 -6.58 -5.99 33.90
C GLU A 26 -6.83 -5.46 32.48
N HIS A 27 -7.17 -4.17 32.36
CA HIS A 27 -7.39 -3.54 31.07
C HIS A 27 -6.09 -3.40 30.26
N LEU A 28 -4.95 -3.21 30.94
CA LEU A 28 -3.64 -3.23 30.29
C LEU A 28 -3.31 -4.64 29.77
N VAL A 29 -3.54 -5.67 30.58
CA VAL A 29 -3.33 -7.07 30.19
C VAL A 29 -4.20 -7.43 28.98
N GLU A 30 -5.48 -7.06 29.01
CA GLU A 30 -6.39 -7.30 27.89
C GLU A 30 -5.99 -6.54 26.63
N HIS A 31 -5.51 -5.30 26.78
CA HIS A 31 -4.94 -4.55 25.68
C HIS A 31 -3.72 -5.26 25.06
N MET A 32 -2.80 -5.76 25.89
CA MET A 32 -1.61 -6.47 25.41
C MET A 32 -1.98 -7.77 24.68
N ARG A 33 -3.00 -8.50 25.17
CA ARG A 33 -3.53 -9.72 24.54
C ARG A 33 -4.24 -9.48 23.22
N THR A 34 -4.84 -8.31 23.02
CA THR A 34 -5.65 -8.03 21.81
C THR A 34 -4.89 -7.24 20.76
N SER A 35 -3.89 -6.46 21.17
CA SER A 35 -3.23 -5.50 20.28
C SER A 35 -2.04 -6.08 19.53
N TYR A 36 -1.43 -7.18 20.01
CA TYR A 36 -0.29 -7.88 19.39
C TYR A 36 0.63 -6.93 18.59
N HIS A 37 1.40 -6.11 19.30
CA HIS A 37 2.30 -5.13 18.70
C HIS A 37 3.25 -5.81 17.71
N SER A 38 2.94 -5.70 16.42
CA SER A 38 3.64 -6.41 15.36
C SER A 38 4.77 -5.56 14.79
N ALA A 39 5.75 -6.20 14.15
CA ALA A 39 6.81 -5.48 13.42
C ALA A 39 6.28 -4.59 12.28
N HIS A 40 5.05 -4.83 11.84
CA HIS A 40 4.37 -4.04 10.82
C HIS A 40 3.70 -2.78 11.39
N GLU A 41 3.60 -2.62 12.71
CA GLU A 41 3.06 -1.40 13.30
C GLU A 41 4.03 -0.23 13.13
N PRO A 42 3.58 0.90 12.56
CA PRO A 42 4.44 2.07 12.39
C PRO A 42 4.90 2.59 13.74
N THR A 43 6.20 2.85 13.86
CA THR A 43 6.82 3.36 15.09
C THR A 43 7.28 4.79 14.91
N CYS A 44 7.17 5.59 15.98
CA CYS A 44 7.75 6.91 16.00
C CYS A 44 9.29 6.81 16.03
N GLY A 45 9.97 7.39 15.04
CA GLY A 45 11.43 7.39 14.99
C GLY A 45 12.11 8.03 16.21
N ILE A 46 11.39 8.92 16.91
CA ILE A 46 11.87 9.74 18.04
C ILE A 46 11.60 9.03 19.37
N CYS A 47 10.32 8.83 19.73
CA CYS A 47 9.94 8.25 21.02
C CYS A 47 9.69 6.74 20.99
N LYS A 48 9.87 6.08 19.84
CA LYS A 48 9.67 4.63 19.63
C LYS A 48 8.26 4.11 19.94
N LYS A 49 7.28 5.00 20.15
CA LYS A 49 5.88 4.64 20.34
C LYS A 49 5.36 3.87 19.13
N HIS A 50 4.80 2.68 19.37
CA HIS A 50 4.02 1.94 18.39
C HIS A 50 2.68 2.64 18.14
N CYS A 51 2.40 2.89 16.87
CA CYS A 51 1.16 3.47 16.39
C CYS A 51 0.39 2.39 15.64
N ARG A 52 -0.92 2.28 15.91
CA ARG A 52 -1.79 1.27 15.29
C ARG A 52 -1.93 1.45 13.78
N SER A 53 -1.77 2.68 13.29
CA SER A 53 -1.83 3.02 11.88
C SER A 53 -0.86 4.16 11.55
N PHE A 54 -0.51 4.31 10.28
CA PHE A 54 0.31 5.43 9.84
C PHE A 54 -0.41 6.77 10.00
N GLU A 55 -1.74 6.79 9.92
CA GLU A 55 -2.54 7.96 10.29
C GLU A 55 -2.33 8.33 11.77
N SER A 56 -2.35 7.34 12.67
CA SER A 56 -2.07 7.57 14.09
C SER A 56 -0.63 8.07 14.31
N LEU A 57 0.33 7.61 13.50
CA LEU A 57 1.71 8.10 13.53
C LEU A 57 1.81 9.55 13.03
N ARG A 58 1.09 9.90 11.96
CA ARG A 58 1.02 11.29 11.47
C ARG A 58 0.41 12.23 12.51
N GLU A 59 -0.70 11.83 13.11
CA GLU A 59 -1.33 12.61 14.19
C GLU A 59 -0.37 12.79 15.38
N HIS A 60 0.43 11.76 15.69
CA HIS A 60 1.44 11.84 16.74
C HIS A 60 2.61 12.79 16.42
N LEU A 61 2.91 13.05 15.15
CA LEU A 61 4.06 13.87 14.72
C LEU A 61 3.66 15.30 14.30
N ILE A 62 2.54 15.43 13.58
CA ILE A 62 2.09 16.64 12.89
C ILE A 62 0.68 17.07 13.33
N GLY A 63 -0.06 16.20 14.04
CA GLY A 63 -1.44 16.44 14.43
C GLY A 63 -1.64 17.56 15.46
N PRO A 64 -2.86 17.69 16.02
CA PRO A 64 -3.20 18.74 16.97
C PRO A 64 -2.52 18.54 18.33
N LEU A 65 -2.32 17.29 18.77
CA LEU A 65 -1.82 16.92 20.10
C LEU A 65 -0.60 15.96 20.10
N PRO A 66 0.50 16.26 19.38
CA PRO A 66 1.74 15.52 19.45
C PRO A 66 2.47 15.85 20.76
N LYS A 67 3.34 14.92 21.21
CA LYS A 67 4.29 15.25 22.27
C LYS A 67 5.21 16.37 21.77
N GLN A 68 5.40 17.41 22.56
CA GLN A 68 6.12 18.63 22.13
C GLN A 68 7.54 18.32 21.60
N GLU A 69 8.26 17.41 22.26
CA GLU A 69 9.58 16.94 21.83
C GLU A 69 9.54 16.28 20.45
N CYS A 70 8.56 15.41 20.20
CA CYS A 70 8.39 14.72 18.92
C CYS A 70 8.07 15.72 17.81
N ARG A 71 7.18 16.68 18.06
CA ARG A 71 6.84 17.76 17.13
C ARG A 71 8.06 18.60 16.76
N ASN A 72 8.84 19.03 17.75
CA ASN A 72 10.00 19.91 17.55
C ASN A 72 11.12 19.23 16.76
N ILE A 73 11.40 17.95 17.04
CA ILE A 73 12.39 17.18 16.30
C ILE A 73 11.90 16.88 14.89
N PHE A 74 10.62 16.53 14.73
CA PHE A 74 10.04 16.24 13.42
C PHE A 74 9.95 17.50 12.53
N SER A 75 9.65 18.67 13.08
CA SER A 75 9.55 19.91 12.30
C SER A 75 10.89 20.32 11.68
N THR A 76 12.01 19.98 12.31
CA THR A 76 13.36 20.35 11.89
C THR A 76 14.05 19.27 11.04
N ARG A 77 13.77 18.00 11.32
CA ARG A 77 14.49 16.84 10.74
C ARG A 77 13.59 15.78 10.14
N GLY A 78 12.27 15.94 10.22
CA GLY A 78 11.29 14.97 9.75
C GLY A 78 10.83 15.22 8.32
N CYS A 79 10.77 14.16 7.52
CA CYS A 79 10.16 14.22 6.20
C CYS A 79 8.66 14.01 6.29
N LYS A 80 7.86 15.00 5.84
CA LYS A 80 6.38 14.94 5.90
C LYS A 80 5.77 13.86 5.00
N PHE A 81 6.52 13.39 3.99
CA PHE A 81 6.06 12.36 3.05
C PHE A 81 6.30 10.96 3.61
N CYS A 82 7.56 10.61 3.90
CA CYS A 82 7.95 9.27 4.35
C CYS A 82 7.94 9.08 5.87
N LEU A 83 7.73 10.15 6.65
CA LEU A 83 7.78 10.16 8.12
C LEU A 83 9.15 9.76 8.71
N ALA A 84 10.19 9.62 7.89
CA ALA A 84 11.55 9.38 8.36
C ALA A 84 12.09 10.59 9.13
N ILE A 85 12.91 10.29 10.14
CA ILE A 85 13.70 11.27 10.89
C ILE A 85 15.12 11.21 10.36
N LEU A 86 15.64 12.35 9.91
CA LEU A 86 16.98 12.45 9.35
C LEU A 86 17.94 12.98 10.42
N ASP A 87 19.24 12.76 10.23
CA ASP A 87 20.25 13.15 11.23
C ASP A 87 20.34 14.66 11.40
N SER A 88 20.15 15.42 10.31
CA SER A 88 20.26 16.88 10.29
C SER A 88 19.23 17.54 9.36
N PRO A 89 18.96 18.86 9.53
CA PRO A 89 18.13 19.62 8.59
C PRO A 89 18.69 19.65 7.17
N TYR A 90 20.02 19.59 7.02
CA TYR A 90 20.68 19.48 5.71
C TYR A 90 20.32 18.15 5.03
N ALA A 91 20.40 17.04 5.76
CA ALA A 91 20.03 15.72 5.26
C ALA A 91 18.54 15.66 4.89
N LEU A 92 17.67 16.32 5.66
CA LEU A 92 16.26 16.46 5.31
C LEU A 92 16.06 17.15 3.95
N ARG A 93 16.73 18.27 3.70
CA ARG A 93 16.62 18.99 2.43
C ARG A 93 17.06 18.13 1.25
N VAL A 94 18.24 17.49 1.35
CA VAL A 94 18.73 16.56 0.32
C VAL A 94 17.79 15.37 0.13
N HIS A 95 17.22 14.86 1.22
CA HIS A 95 16.25 13.77 1.18
C HIS A 95 14.96 14.21 0.49
N GLN A 96 14.42 15.41 0.74
CA GLN A 96 13.17 15.88 0.15
C GLN A 96 13.22 15.90 -1.38
N ASP A 97 14.37 16.24 -1.96
CA ASP A 97 14.58 16.25 -3.41
C ASP A 97 14.59 14.83 -4.01
N ARG A 98 15.00 13.82 -3.23
CA ARG A 98 15.14 12.41 -3.68
C ARG A 98 14.09 11.49 -3.05
N CYS A 99 13.20 12.02 -2.24
CA CYS A 99 12.26 11.24 -1.49
C CYS A 99 11.33 10.55 -2.47
N GLN A 100 11.35 9.23 -2.50
CA GLN A 100 10.51 8.43 -3.39
C GLN A 100 9.00 8.70 -3.15
N LEU A 101 8.65 9.24 -1.98
CA LEU A 101 7.30 9.64 -1.60
C LEU A 101 6.98 11.13 -1.89
N SER A 102 7.98 11.96 -2.14
CA SER A 102 7.79 13.30 -2.66
C SER A 102 7.51 13.16 -4.15
N GLY A 103 6.27 13.43 -4.57
CA GLY A 103 5.75 13.18 -5.91
C GLY A 103 6.52 13.77 -7.11
N VAL A 104 7.65 14.45 -6.88
CA VAL A 104 8.50 15.10 -7.88
C VAL A 104 9.26 14.09 -8.76
N ASN A 105 9.62 12.91 -8.24
CA ASN A 105 10.44 11.92 -8.98
C ASN A 105 9.72 10.60 -9.31
N ALA A 106 8.50 10.41 -8.83
CA ALA A 106 7.70 9.20 -9.03
C ALA A 106 7.26 8.93 -10.49
N GLY A 107 7.57 9.83 -11.42
CA GLY A 107 7.20 9.69 -12.83
C GLY A 107 8.31 9.95 -13.83
N LEU A 108 9.49 10.43 -13.37
CA LEU A 108 10.60 10.73 -14.28
C LEU A 108 11.39 9.47 -14.64
N LEU A 109 11.66 8.57 -13.69
CA LEU A 109 12.35 7.31 -13.96
C LEU A 109 11.57 6.39 -14.91
N GLY A 110 10.25 6.26 -14.74
CA GLY A 110 9.39 5.47 -15.64
C GLY A 110 9.25 6.06 -17.06
N ARG A 111 9.46 7.38 -17.23
CA ARG A 111 9.44 8.03 -18.57
C ARG A 111 10.70 7.77 -19.39
N PHE A 112 11.86 7.62 -18.74
CA PHE A 112 13.12 7.33 -19.44
C PHE A 112 13.26 5.85 -19.86
N ALA A 113 12.55 4.92 -19.21
CA ALA A 113 12.54 3.50 -19.59
C ALA A 113 11.87 3.25 -20.96
N ASN A 114 11.00 4.15 -21.44
CA ASN A 114 10.37 4.06 -22.76
C ASN A 114 11.31 4.38 -23.94
N LEU A 115 12.56 4.77 -23.68
CA LEU A 115 13.58 5.05 -24.72
C LEU A 115 14.46 3.84 -25.08
N GLY A 116 14.12 2.63 -24.61
CA GLY A 116 14.65 1.40 -25.19
C GLY A 116 16.14 1.09 -24.93
N ILE A 117 16.78 1.74 -23.96
CA ILE A 117 18.16 1.39 -23.56
C ILE A 117 18.09 0.25 -22.53
N ARG A 118 18.02 -0.98 -23.03
CA ARG A 118 18.28 -2.19 -22.23
C ARG A 118 19.79 -2.39 -22.16
N ASP A 119 20.40 -2.09 -21.01
CA ASP A 119 21.72 -2.63 -20.72
C ASP A 119 21.54 -4.10 -20.30
N ASN A 120 21.99 -4.98 -21.18
CA ASN A 120 21.83 -6.41 -21.09
C ASN A 120 23.01 -6.99 -20.29
N THR A 121 23.07 -6.68 -19.00
CA THR A 121 24.05 -7.29 -18.09
C THR A 121 23.33 -8.15 -17.07
N GLU A 122 22.83 -9.30 -17.53
CA GLU A 122 22.40 -10.39 -16.64
C GLU A 122 23.62 -11.09 -16.07
N ASN A 123 24.05 -10.66 -14.87
CA ASN A 123 24.93 -11.46 -14.02
C ASN A 123 24.09 -12.17 -12.95
N GLY A 124 24.21 -13.50 -12.94
CA GLY A 124 23.49 -14.44 -12.09
C GLY A 124 23.80 -14.33 -10.61
N SER A 125 23.22 -13.31 -9.95
CA SER A 125 23.11 -13.23 -8.51
C SER A 125 21.67 -13.55 -8.11
N THR A 126 21.50 -14.44 -7.13
CA THR A 126 20.26 -14.86 -6.49
C THR A 126 19.21 -13.73 -6.43
N ARG A 127 18.32 -13.65 -7.43
CA ARG A 127 17.22 -12.68 -7.41
C ARG A 127 16.29 -13.10 -6.27
N GLY A 128 16.20 -12.26 -5.25
CA GLY A 128 15.17 -12.38 -4.22
C GLY A 128 13.77 -12.36 -4.82
N THR A 129 12.76 -12.66 -4.01
CA THR A 129 11.36 -12.66 -4.44
C THR A 129 10.99 -11.34 -5.09
N GLN A 130 10.61 -11.37 -6.37
CA GLN A 130 10.22 -10.19 -7.13
C GLN A 130 8.78 -9.79 -6.81
N VAL A 131 8.43 -8.52 -7.01
CA VAL A 131 7.10 -7.98 -6.67
C VAL A 131 6.40 -7.57 -7.97
N VAL A 132 5.12 -7.93 -8.09
CA VAL A 132 4.27 -7.49 -9.19
C VAL A 132 3.03 -6.85 -8.61
N ALA A 133 2.68 -5.68 -9.13
CA ALA A 133 1.48 -4.99 -8.72
C ALA A 133 0.41 -5.11 -9.80
N LEU A 134 -0.83 -5.41 -9.41
CA LEU A 134 -1.97 -5.61 -10.32
C LEU A 134 -3.10 -4.64 -9.99
N ALA A 135 -3.67 -4.02 -11.01
CA ALA A 135 -4.92 -3.30 -10.89
C ALA A 135 -5.78 -3.49 -12.15
N CYS A 136 -7.08 -3.54 -11.95
CA CYS A 136 -8.06 -3.59 -13.03
C CYS A 136 -8.87 -2.31 -13.14
N LYS A 137 -9.41 -2.05 -14.33
CA LYS A 137 -10.53 -1.13 -14.54
C LYS A 137 -11.76 -1.94 -14.89
N MET A 138 -12.83 -1.64 -14.16
CA MET A 138 -14.08 -2.39 -14.26
C MET A 138 -15.16 -1.56 -14.93
N VAL A 139 -15.97 -2.21 -15.75
CA VAL A 139 -17.20 -1.67 -16.33
C VAL A 139 -18.39 -2.44 -15.76
N GLY A 140 -19.57 -1.82 -15.79
CA GLY A 140 -20.83 -2.41 -15.36
C GLY A 140 -21.44 -3.32 -16.42
N GLY A 141 -21.89 -4.49 -15.98
CA GLY A 141 -22.75 -5.42 -16.72
C GLY A 141 -24.03 -5.74 -15.95
N GLY A 142 -24.82 -6.68 -16.48
CA GLY A 142 -26.14 -7.00 -15.94
C GLY A 142 -27.20 -5.95 -16.30
N SER A 143 -28.46 -6.26 -16.01
CA SER A 143 -29.60 -5.41 -16.39
C SER A 143 -29.57 -4.01 -15.74
N ASP A 144 -28.93 -3.89 -14.58
CA ASP A 144 -28.81 -2.65 -13.80
C ASP A 144 -27.39 -2.04 -13.80
N GLY A 145 -26.42 -2.67 -14.47
CA GLY A 145 -25.02 -2.21 -14.50
C GLY A 145 -24.25 -2.41 -13.20
N SER A 146 -24.82 -3.13 -12.23
CA SER A 146 -24.22 -3.35 -10.91
C SER A 146 -23.07 -4.36 -10.95
N LEU A 147 -23.10 -5.30 -11.89
CA LEU A 147 -22.08 -6.34 -11.98
C LEU A 147 -20.76 -5.77 -12.49
N ASP A 148 -19.68 -6.02 -11.76
CA ASP A 148 -18.34 -5.60 -12.16
C ASP A 148 -17.72 -6.58 -13.16
N LEU A 149 -17.35 -6.05 -14.33
CA LEU A 149 -16.68 -6.78 -15.40
C LEU A 149 -15.31 -6.15 -15.68
N CYS A 150 -14.25 -6.96 -15.66
CA CYS A 150 -12.92 -6.46 -16.01
C CYS A 150 -12.85 -6.07 -17.48
N ALA A 151 -12.51 -4.80 -17.73
CA ALA A 151 -12.36 -4.23 -19.07
C ALA A 151 -10.91 -3.90 -19.42
N LYS A 152 -10.05 -3.69 -18.41
CA LYS A 152 -8.62 -3.44 -18.60
C LYS A 152 -7.85 -3.93 -17.39
N VAL A 153 -6.75 -4.61 -17.61
CA VAL A 153 -5.81 -5.02 -16.57
C VAL A 153 -4.44 -4.42 -16.83
N CYS A 154 -3.70 -4.13 -15.77
CA CYS A 154 -2.33 -3.66 -15.86
C CYS A 154 -1.50 -4.23 -14.72
N LEU A 155 -0.32 -4.74 -15.07
CA LEU A 155 0.71 -5.24 -14.18
C LEU A 155 1.94 -4.37 -14.31
N ILE A 156 2.54 -4.03 -13.18
CA ILE A 156 3.81 -3.32 -13.11
C ILE A 156 4.80 -4.09 -12.23
N ASP A 157 6.09 -3.87 -12.45
CA ASP A 157 7.18 -4.39 -11.61
C ASP A 157 7.52 -3.45 -10.44
N GLU A 158 8.52 -3.84 -9.64
CA GLU A 158 9.03 -3.06 -8.52
C GLU A 158 9.66 -1.70 -8.90
N TYR A 159 9.98 -1.51 -10.18
CA TYR A 159 10.58 -0.29 -10.73
C TYR A 159 9.55 0.61 -11.42
N GLU A 160 8.25 0.32 -11.23
CA GLU A 160 7.13 1.05 -11.83
C GLU A 160 7.04 0.91 -13.36
N ASN A 161 7.71 -0.09 -13.96
CA ASN A 161 7.58 -0.36 -15.38
C ASN A 161 6.33 -1.19 -15.66
N ILE A 162 5.61 -0.84 -16.74
CA ILE A 162 4.48 -1.65 -17.23
C ILE A 162 5.02 -2.93 -17.87
N ILE A 163 4.83 -4.06 -17.20
CA ILE A 163 5.23 -5.37 -17.72
C ILE A 163 4.13 -6.06 -18.51
N PHE A 164 2.87 -5.71 -18.24
CA PHE A 164 1.73 -6.19 -19.02
C PHE A 164 0.55 -5.24 -18.88
N GLN A 165 -0.07 -4.88 -19.99
CA GLN A 165 -1.31 -4.10 -20.00
C GLN A 165 -2.16 -4.57 -21.18
N SER A 166 -3.44 -4.81 -20.94
CA SER A 166 -4.36 -5.20 -22.00
C SER A 166 -5.78 -4.78 -21.66
N TYR A 167 -6.56 -4.46 -22.71
CA TYR A 167 -8.00 -4.50 -22.62
C TYR A 167 -8.44 -5.97 -22.53
N VAL A 168 -9.47 -6.23 -21.73
CA VAL A 168 -10.02 -7.56 -21.47
C VAL A 168 -11.40 -7.62 -22.08
N LYS A 169 -11.67 -8.66 -22.87
CA LYS A 169 -13.00 -8.88 -23.44
C LYS A 169 -13.94 -9.34 -22.33
N PRO A 170 -14.97 -8.54 -21.96
CA PRO A 170 -15.90 -8.91 -20.89
C PRO A 170 -16.70 -10.17 -21.26
N LEU A 171 -17.00 -11.01 -20.27
CA LEU A 171 -17.79 -12.23 -20.46
C LEU A 171 -19.27 -11.95 -20.72
N LEU A 172 -19.76 -10.80 -20.26
CA LEU A 172 -21.14 -10.36 -20.41
C LEU A 172 -21.19 -9.01 -21.13
N PRO A 173 -22.32 -8.66 -21.78
CA PRO A 173 -22.50 -7.35 -22.38
C PRO A 173 -22.30 -6.23 -21.36
N VAL A 174 -21.55 -5.21 -21.77
CA VAL A 174 -21.33 -4.01 -20.97
C VAL A 174 -22.58 -3.13 -21.07
N THR A 175 -23.21 -2.84 -19.94
CA THR A 175 -24.37 -1.94 -19.84
C THR A 175 -24.01 -0.56 -19.30
N ASN A 176 -22.89 -0.44 -18.58
CA ASN A 176 -22.40 0.85 -18.08
C ASN A 176 -20.87 0.93 -18.14
N TYR A 177 -20.31 1.80 -18.96
CA TYR A 177 -18.85 1.92 -19.10
C TYR A 177 -18.16 2.67 -17.94
N ARG A 178 -18.92 3.33 -17.05
CA ARG A 178 -18.40 4.11 -15.92
C ARG A 178 -17.33 5.13 -16.37
N TYR A 179 -17.62 5.87 -17.44
CA TYR A 179 -16.65 6.70 -18.18
C TYR A 179 -15.80 7.64 -17.31
N GLU A 180 -16.42 8.27 -16.31
CA GLU A 180 -15.75 9.24 -15.43
C GLU A 180 -14.59 8.63 -14.64
N THR A 181 -14.70 7.34 -14.28
CA THR A 181 -13.67 6.64 -13.50
C THR A 181 -12.78 5.77 -14.37
N THR A 182 -13.32 5.17 -15.43
CA THR A 182 -12.61 4.16 -16.22
C THR A 182 -11.93 4.75 -17.46
N GLY A 183 -12.54 5.74 -18.09
CA GLY A 183 -12.17 6.23 -19.42
C GLY A 183 -12.27 5.18 -20.53
N ILE A 184 -12.96 4.05 -20.30
CA ILE A 184 -13.07 2.95 -21.27
C ILE A 184 -14.17 3.28 -22.28
N ARG A 185 -13.83 3.20 -23.57
CA ARG A 185 -14.78 3.33 -24.67
C ARG A 185 -15.10 1.98 -25.31
N PRO A 186 -16.31 1.79 -25.86
CA PRO A 186 -16.68 0.57 -26.58
C PRO A 186 -15.67 0.15 -27.64
N GLU A 187 -15.09 1.12 -28.35
CA GLU A 187 -14.09 0.88 -29.40
C GLU A 187 -12.86 0.11 -28.88
N TYR A 188 -12.46 0.34 -27.63
CA TYR A 188 -11.30 -0.34 -27.03
C TYR A 188 -11.57 -1.81 -26.71
N LEU A 189 -12.85 -2.21 -26.62
CA LEU A 189 -13.26 -3.57 -26.29
C LEU A 189 -13.51 -4.46 -27.51
N ARG A 190 -13.53 -3.89 -28.73
CA ARG A 190 -13.80 -4.64 -29.97
C ARG A 190 -12.76 -5.73 -30.22
N ASP A 191 -11.48 -5.37 -30.10
CA ASP A 191 -10.34 -6.26 -30.32
C ASP A 191 -9.65 -6.65 -29.00
N ALA A 192 -10.39 -6.58 -27.88
CA ALA A 192 -9.85 -6.87 -26.56
C ALA A 192 -9.47 -8.35 -26.40
N MET A 193 -8.43 -8.59 -25.59
CA MET A 193 -7.90 -9.93 -25.37
C MET A 193 -8.94 -10.80 -24.64
N PRO A 194 -9.20 -12.04 -25.10
CA PRO A 194 -10.07 -12.97 -24.39
C PRO A 194 -9.57 -13.24 -22.97
N LEU A 195 -10.49 -13.33 -22.00
CA LEU A 195 -10.17 -13.50 -20.58
C LEU A 195 -9.18 -14.66 -20.33
N ARG A 196 -9.37 -15.80 -21.02
CA ARG A 196 -8.48 -16.97 -20.90
C ARG A 196 -7.01 -16.68 -21.25
N GLN A 197 -6.78 -15.82 -22.24
CA GLN A 197 -5.41 -15.43 -22.62
C GLN A 197 -4.82 -14.48 -21.57
N VAL A 198 -5.64 -13.56 -21.05
CA VAL A 198 -5.26 -12.65 -19.97
C VAL A 198 -4.90 -13.42 -18.70
N GLN A 199 -5.73 -14.38 -18.28
CA GLN A 199 -5.48 -15.28 -17.15
C GLN A 199 -4.13 -15.98 -17.28
N LYS A 200 -3.86 -16.58 -18.45
CA LYS A 200 -2.59 -17.25 -18.71
C LYS A 200 -1.41 -16.29 -18.57
N LYS A 201 -1.49 -15.09 -19.18
CA LYS A 201 -0.43 -14.08 -19.06
C LYS A 201 -0.19 -13.68 -17.60
N ILE A 202 -1.24 -13.42 -16.84
CA ILE A 202 -1.13 -13.05 -15.42
C ILE A 202 -0.46 -14.17 -14.63
N GLN A 203 -0.90 -15.42 -14.81
CA GLN A 203 -0.29 -16.58 -14.17
C GLN A 203 1.19 -16.73 -14.57
N ASP A 204 1.53 -16.57 -15.85
CA ASP A 204 2.92 -16.63 -16.31
C ASP A 204 3.81 -15.59 -15.58
N PHE A 205 3.32 -14.36 -15.40
CA PHE A 205 4.02 -13.31 -14.67
C PHE A 205 4.14 -13.60 -13.15
N LEU A 206 3.06 -14.07 -12.51
CA LEU A 206 3.04 -14.30 -11.06
C LEU A 206 3.76 -15.57 -10.64
N CYS A 207 3.61 -16.64 -11.41
CA CYS A 207 4.23 -17.93 -11.14
C CYS A 207 5.70 -17.94 -11.56
N ASN A 208 6.09 -17.16 -12.58
CA ASN A 208 7.47 -16.98 -13.02
C ASN A 208 8.20 -18.33 -13.25
N GLY A 209 7.50 -19.26 -13.90
CA GLY A 209 7.98 -20.62 -14.18
C GLY A 209 7.86 -21.62 -13.04
N GLU A 210 7.39 -21.22 -11.85
CA GLU A 210 7.08 -22.15 -10.77
C GLU A 210 5.64 -22.67 -10.84
N PRO A 211 5.42 -23.98 -10.65
CA PRO A 211 4.06 -24.50 -10.60
C PRO A 211 3.38 -24.08 -9.28
N MET A 212 2.09 -23.75 -9.36
CA MET A 212 1.31 -23.15 -8.26
C MET A 212 1.38 -23.93 -6.94
N TRP A 213 1.43 -25.26 -7.00
CA TRP A 213 1.54 -26.14 -5.82
C TRP A 213 2.91 -26.13 -5.13
N LYS A 214 3.98 -25.68 -5.82
CA LYS A 214 5.32 -25.49 -5.25
C LYS A 214 5.56 -24.10 -4.69
N ILE A 215 4.63 -23.15 -4.87
CA ILE A 215 4.81 -21.78 -4.40
C ILE A 215 4.98 -21.80 -2.87
N ARG A 216 6.04 -21.13 -2.40
CA ARG A 216 6.36 -20.97 -0.98
C ARG A 216 6.65 -19.50 -0.68
N PRO A 217 6.42 -19.03 0.57
CA PRO A 217 6.65 -17.63 0.93
C PRO A 217 8.12 -17.18 0.83
N ARG A 218 9.07 -18.13 0.91
CA ARG A 218 10.51 -17.86 0.87
C ARG A 218 11.20 -18.89 -0.02
N GLY A 219 12.18 -18.43 -0.80
CA GLY A 219 13.09 -19.28 -1.57
C GLY A 219 12.55 -19.80 -2.91
N GLY A 220 11.45 -19.23 -3.42
CA GLY A 220 10.91 -19.52 -4.75
C GLY A 220 11.09 -18.35 -5.73
N LYS A 221 10.80 -18.62 -7.00
CA LYS A 221 10.76 -17.67 -8.13
C LYS A 221 9.41 -16.99 -8.30
N ALA A 222 8.35 -17.54 -7.72
CA ALA A 222 7.02 -16.92 -7.73
C ALA A 222 7.06 -15.51 -7.12
N ARG A 223 6.28 -14.59 -7.71
CA ARG A 223 6.33 -13.15 -7.39
C ARG A 223 5.25 -12.76 -6.40
N ILE A 224 5.58 -11.88 -5.46
CA ILE A 224 4.57 -11.35 -4.53
C ILE A 224 3.61 -10.45 -5.32
N LEU A 225 2.31 -10.71 -5.17
CA LEU A 225 1.26 -9.92 -5.79
C LEU A 225 0.81 -8.82 -4.82
N VAL A 226 0.98 -7.56 -5.22
CA VAL A 226 0.55 -6.40 -4.45
C VAL A 226 -0.60 -5.66 -5.13
N GLY A 227 -1.51 -5.07 -4.36
CA GLY A 227 -2.70 -4.43 -4.91
C GLY A 227 -3.55 -3.65 -3.90
N HIS A 228 -4.74 -3.23 -4.33
CA HIS A 228 -5.74 -2.57 -3.48
C HIS A 228 -7.13 -3.16 -3.74
N GLY A 229 -7.64 -3.97 -2.82
CA GLY A 229 -8.90 -4.69 -3.01
C GLY A 229 -8.76 -5.84 -4.01
N LEU A 230 -7.67 -6.62 -3.90
CA LEU A 230 -7.30 -7.63 -4.90
C LEU A 230 -8.31 -8.76 -5.04
N ASP A 231 -9.10 -9.05 -4.01
CA ASP A 231 -10.17 -10.06 -4.12
C ASP A 231 -11.07 -9.74 -5.31
N HIS A 232 -11.53 -8.50 -5.41
CA HIS A 232 -12.43 -8.06 -6.47
C HIS A 232 -11.77 -8.12 -7.86
N ASP A 233 -10.49 -7.73 -7.94
CA ASP A 233 -9.74 -7.80 -9.19
C ASP A 233 -9.55 -9.26 -9.65
N LEU A 234 -9.11 -10.13 -8.74
CA LEU A 234 -8.86 -11.55 -9.01
C LEU A 234 -10.14 -12.33 -9.33
N ASP A 235 -11.24 -12.05 -8.62
CA ASP A 235 -12.55 -12.65 -8.88
C ASP A 235 -13.05 -12.28 -10.28
N SER A 236 -12.96 -11.00 -10.66
CA SER A 236 -13.37 -10.53 -12.00
C SER A 236 -12.52 -11.13 -13.13
N LEU A 237 -11.26 -11.46 -12.83
CA LEU A 237 -10.34 -12.10 -13.75
C LEU A 237 -10.44 -13.64 -13.71
N GLN A 238 -11.14 -14.20 -12.71
CA GLN A 238 -11.16 -15.63 -12.37
C GLN A 238 -9.73 -16.21 -12.28
N VAL A 239 -8.84 -15.51 -11.56
CA VAL A 239 -7.46 -15.93 -11.31
C VAL A 239 -7.29 -16.26 -9.84
N GLU A 240 -6.84 -17.47 -9.55
CA GLU A 240 -6.43 -17.86 -8.20
C GLU A 240 -4.94 -17.62 -7.98
N TYR A 241 -4.59 -17.15 -6.78
CA TYR A 241 -3.20 -17.01 -6.36
C TYR A 241 -3.04 -17.29 -4.86
N PRO A 242 -1.93 -17.92 -4.41
CA PRO A 242 -1.76 -18.25 -3.00
C PRO A 242 -1.84 -17.02 -2.09
N GLN A 243 -2.75 -17.04 -1.11
CA GLN A 243 -2.98 -15.91 -0.19
C GLN A 243 -1.72 -15.43 0.53
N VAL A 244 -0.79 -16.35 0.83
CA VAL A 244 0.49 -16.03 1.47
C VAL A 244 1.43 -15.21 0.59
N MET A 245 1.20 -15.16 -0.72
CA MET A 245 1.92 -14.34 -1.69
C MET A 245 1.16 -13.07 -2.08
N ILE A 246 -0.06 -12.87 -1.54
CA ILE A 246 -0.88 -11.68 -1.77
C ILE A 246 -0.62 -10.65 -0.68
N ARG A 247 -0.61 -9.39 -1.09
CA ARG A 247 -0.32 -8.23 -0.28
C ARG A 247 -1.27 -7.10 -0.66
N ASP A 248 -2.38 -7.02 0.08
CA ASP A 248 -3.47 -6.09 -0.22
C ASP A 248 -3.45 -4.86 0.71
N THR A 249 -3.24 -3.67 0.13
CA THR A 249 -3.30 -2.40 0.86
C THR A 249 -4.66 -2.14 1.53
N ALA A 250 -5.77 -2.66 0.99
CA ALA A 250 -7.11 -2.47 1.55
C ALA A 250 -7.32 -3.27 2.85
N LYS A 251 -6.56 -4.35 3.02
CA LYS A 251 -6.60 -5.25 4.18
C LYS A 251 -5.43 -5.08 5.14
N TYR A 252 -4.43 -4.26 4.77
CA TYR A 252 -3.23 -4.08 5.56
C TYR A 252 -3.49 -3.14 6.76
N PRO A 253 -3.46 -3.64 8.01
CA PRO A 253 -3.96 -2.90 9.17
C PRO A 253 -3.34 -1.49 9.35
N PRO A 254 -2.04 -1.27 9.13
CA PRO A 254 -1.45 0.06 9.23
C PRO A 254 -1.99 1.12 8.26
N LEU A 255 -2.59 0.71 7.14
CA LEU A 255 -3.22 1.58 6.14
C LEU A 255 -4.75 1.65 6.27
N MET A 256 -5.35 0.82 7.13
CA MET A 256 -6.78 0.80 7.37
C MET A 256 -7.22 1.93 8.30
N LYS A 257 -8.51 2.26 8.26
CA LYS A 257 -9.14 3.16 9.22
C LYS A 257 -9.07 2.56 10.63
N THR A 258 -9.16 3.41 11.65
CA THR A 258 -9.28 2.97 13.05
C THR A 258 -10.47 2.04 13.30
N SER A 259 -11.54 2.18 12.49
CA SER A 259 -12.74 1.33 12.44
C SER A 259 -12.53 -0.05 11.80
N LYS A 260 -11.31 -0.37 11.33
CA LYS A 260 -11.00 -1.58 10.54
C LYS A 260 -11.71 -1.65 9.19
N LEU A 261 -12.19 -0.51 8.68
CA LEU A 261 -12.64 -0.39 7.29
C LEU A 261 -11.46 -0.01 6.39
N SER A 262 -11.53 -0.41 5.12
CA SER A 262 -10.55 0.01 4.13
C SER A 262 -10.66 1.52 3.87
N ASN A 263 -9.51 2.14 3.61
CA ASN A 263 -9.44 3.46 3.01
C ASN A 263 -9.53 3.32 1.50
N SER A 264 -10.07 4.33 0.79
CA SER A 264 -10.00 4.33 -0.67
C SER A 264 -8.57 4.54 -1.13
N LEU A 265 -8.19 3.91 -2.24
CA LEU A 265 -6.87 4.14 -2.84
C LEU A 265 -6.62 5.63 -3.09
N LYS A 266 -7.64 6.38 -3.54
CA LYS A 266 -7.58 7.84 -3.72
C LYS A 266 -7.20 8.58 -2.44
N TYR A 267 -7.79 8.21 -1.30
CA TYR A 267 -7.41 8.78 -0.02
C TYR A 267 -5.97 8.41 0.34
N LEU A 268 -5.58 7.14 0.18
CA LEU A 268 -4.24 6.69 0.50
C LEU A 268 -3.17 7.37 -0.37
N THR A 269 -3.38 7.52 -1.67
CA THR A 269 -2.43 8.24 -2.53
C THR A 269 -2.35 9.72 -2.16
N GLN A 270 -3.47 10.36 -1.85
CA GLN A 270 -3.48 11.76 -1.44
C GLN A 270 -2.77 11.97 -0.10
N ALA A 271 -3.13 11.17 0.91
CA ALA A 271 -2.63 11.32 2.26
C ALA A 271 -1.15 10.89 2.40
N TYR A 272 -0.67 9.98 1.56
CA TYR A 272 0.67 9.40 1.70
C TYR A 272 1.66 9.79 0.61
N LEU A 273 1.18 10.08 -0.60
CA LEU A 273 2.02 10.45 -1.75
C LEU A 273 1.84 11.91 -2.16
N GLY A 274 0.87 12.63 -1.58
CA GLY A 274 0.56 14.01 -1.94
C GLY A 274 0.01 14.18 -3.36
N GLN A 275 -0.52 13.11 -3.96
CA GLN A 275 -0.95 13.08 -5.36
C GLN A 275 -2.35 12.51 -5.55
N VAL A 276 -3.03 13.01 -6.59
CA VAL A 276 -4.24 12.41 -7.15
C VAL A 276 -3.84 11.21 -8.03
N PRO A 277 -4.48 10.04 -7.93
CA PRO A 277 -4.07 8.86 -8.67
C PRO A 277 -4.37 9.03 -10.17
N TYR A 278 -3.36 9.28 -10.99
CA TYR A 278 -3.54 9.39 -12.44
C TYR A 278 -3.47 8.04 -13.15
N TYR A 279 -2.52 7.18 -12.76
CA TYR A 279 -2.45 5.77 -13.11
C TYR A 279 -1.65 5.09 -12.00
N ILE A 280 -2.02 3.85 -11.66
CA ILE A 280 -1.31 2.88 -10.80
C ILE A 280 -0.05 3.44 -10.12
N ASN A 281 -0.25 4.24 -9.07
CA ASN A 281 0.83 4.67 -8.19
C ASN A 281 0.59 3.96 -6.87
N PHE A 282 1.19 2.77 -6.76
CA PHE A 282 1.00 1.91 -5.61
C PHE A 282 1.62 2.53 -4.37
N VAL A 283 0.76 2.75 -3.38
CA VAL A 283 1.12 2.99 -1.98
C VAL A 283 1.98 1.82 -1.46
N TYR A 284 1.76 0.58 -1.93
CA TYR A 284 2.44 -0.62 -1.41
C TYR A 284 3.97 -0.66 -1.63
N LEU A 285 4.44 -0.43 -2.86
CA LEU A 285 5.86 -0.47 -3.22
C LEU A 285 6.70 0.56 -2.44
N LYS A 286 6.05 1.63 -2.02
CA LYS A 286 6.65 2.77 -1.35
C LYS A 286 6.69 2.66 0.18
N PHE A 287 5.94 1.73 0.77
CA PHE A 287 5.96 1.46 2.22
C PHE A 287 6.73 0.20 2.62
N GLN A 288 7.41 -0.49 1.68
CA GLN A 288 8.23 -1.67 1.94
C GLN A 288 7.55 -2.70 2.88
N ILE A 289 6.30 -3.06 2.57
CA ILE A 289 5.54 -4.06 3.32
C ILE A 289 5.83 -5.46 2.76
#